data_AF-A0A539D2N3-F1
#
_entry.id   AF-A0A539D2N3-F1
#
_cell.length_a   1.000
_cell.length_b   1.000
_cell.length_c   1.000
_cell.angle_alpha   90.00
_cell.angle_beta   90.00
_cell.angle_gamma   90.00
#
_symmetry.space_group_name_H-M   'P 1'
#
loop_
_entity.id
_entity.type
_entity.pdbx_description
1 polymer ?
#
loop_
_entity_poly.entity_id
_entity_poly.type
_entity_poly.pdbx_seq_one_letter_code
_entity_poly.pdbx_strand_id
1 'polypeptide(L)'
;MGSSASLLSVRRRIDRLDAQLLRLVNRRAAFALLIGRIKRRRKWPVFDAPREAFVLRHITRANRGPLSARAVARVFQAVLRECRRRERTSKKRR
;
A
#
# COMPACT_ATOMS: atom_id res chain seq x y z
N MET A 1 3.52 23.38 -32.48
CA MET A 1 2.35 23.49 -31.56
C MET A 1 1.80 22.14 -31.03
N GLY A 2 2.33 20.97 -31.41
CA GLY A 2 1.78 19.65 -31.00
C GLY A 2 2.30 19.01 -29.69
N SER A 3 3.23 19.64 -28.97
CA SER A 3 3.91 19.02 -27.81
C SER A 3 3.17 19.19 -26.47
N SER A 4 2.47 20.31 -26.27
CA SER A 4 1.82 20.62 -24.98
C SER A 4 0.51 19.87 -24.77
N ALA A 5 -0.26 19.65 -25.84
CA ALA A 5 -1.54 18.94 -25.79
C ALA A 5 -1.37 17.44 -25.45
N SER A 6 -0.30 16.80 -25.94
CA SER A 6 0.01 15.40 -25.65
C SER A 6 0.47 15.21 -24.20
N LEU A 7 1.29 16.13 -23.67
CA LEU A 7 1.72 16.13 -22.27
C LEU A 7 0.53 16.26 -21.30
N LEU A 8 -0.40 17.19 -21.57
CA LEU A 8 -1.60 17.37 -20.76
C LEU A 8 -2.48 16.11 -20.75
N SER A 9 -2.61 15.43 -21.90
CA SER A 9 -3.34 14.16 -21.99
C SER A 9 -2.72 13.07 -21.12
N VAL A 10 -1.39 12.91 -21.16
CA VAL A 10 -0.67 11.95 -20.32
C VAL A 10 -0.85 12.27 -18.83
N ARG A 11 -0.74 13.53 -18.42
CA ARG A 11 -0.94 13.94 -17.02
C ARG A 11 -2.34 13.60 -16.52
N ARG A 12 -3.40 13.87 -17.30
CA ARG A 12 -4.77 13.49 -16.94
C ARG A 12 -4.94 11.97 -16.77
N ARG A 13 -4.21 11.16 -17.53
CA ARG A 13 -4.21 9.70 -17.36
C ARG A 13 -3.51 9.30 -16.06
N ILE A 14 -2.42 9.97 -15.70
CA ILE A 14 -1.72 9.79 -14.42
C ILE A 14 -2.66 10.16 -13.26
N ASP A 15 -3.34 11.31 -13.30
CA ASP A 15 -4.26 11.73 -12.22
C ASP A 15 -5.35 10.68 -11.95
N ARG A 16 -5.91 10.10 -13.02
CA ARG A 16 -6.91 9.03 -12.91
C ARG A 16 -6.32 7.76 -12.31
N LEU A 17 -5.09 7.40 -12.70
CA LEU A 17 -4.36 6.25 -12.15
C LEU A 17 -4.04 6.48 -10.66
N ASP A 18 -3.61 7.68 -10.29
CA ASP A 18 -3.31 8.03 -8.91
C ASP A 18 -4.55 7.95 -8.03
N ALA A 19 -5.71 8.40 -8.53
CA ALA A 19 -6.98 8.21 -7.83
C ALA A 19 -7.33 6.73 -7.63
N GLN A 20 -7.01 5.85 -8.60
CA GLN A 20 -7.17 4.40 -8.45
C GLN A 20 -6.19 3.84 -7.40
N LEU A 21 -4.92 4.23 -7.44
CA LEU A 21 -3.91 3.82 -6.47
C LEU A 21 -4.30 4.22 -5.06
N LEU A 22 -4.78 5.46 -4.85
CA LEU A 22 -5.28 5.94 -3.57
C LEU A 22 -6.43 5.07 -3.04
N ARG A 23 -7.41 4.74 -3.89
CA ARG A 23 -8.52 3.84 -3.51
C ARG A 23 -8.02 2.46 -3.10
N LEU A 24 -7.07 1.88 -3.84
CA LEU A 24 -6.51 0.56 -3.56
C LEU A 24 -5.71 0.55 -2.24
N VAL A 25 -4.88 1.57 -2.01
CA VAL A 25 -4.09 1.72 -0.77
C VAL A 25 -5.01 1.90 0.43
N ASN A 26 -6.06 2.72 0.32
CA ASN A 26 -7.04 2.89 1.39
C ASN A 26 -7.81 1.60 1.70
N ARG A 27 -8.20 0.84 0.67
CA ARG A 27 -8.83 -0.47 0.84
C ARG A 27 -7.90 -1.46 1.54
N ARG A 28 -6.62 -1.47 1.18
CA ARG A 28 -5.59 -2.27 1.86
C ARG A 28 -5.45 -1.88 3.34
N ALA A 29 -5.45 -0.59 3.65
CA ALA A 29 -5.41 -0.10 5.02
C ALA A 29 -6.68 -0.47 5.82
N ALA A 30 -7.85 -0.52 5.18
CA ALA A 30 -9.08 -0.99 5.82
C ALA A 30 -8.97 -2.47 6.23
N PHE A 31 -8.40 -3.33 5.37
CA PHE A 31 -8.13 -4.72 5.74
C PHE A 31 -7.11 -4.84 6.89
N ALA A 32 -6.08 -4.01 6.89
CA ALA A 32 -5.14 -3.92 8.00
C ALA A 32 -5.86 -3.61 9.32
N LEU A 33 -6.78 -2.63 9.34
CA LEU A 33 -7.61 -2.33 10.52
C LEU A 33 -8.46 -3.53 10.99
N LEU A 34 -9.04 -4.30 10.07
CA LEU A 34 -9.79 -5.51 10.41
C LEU A 34 -8.87 -6.57 11.05
N ILE A 35 -7.69 -6.79 10.47
CA ILE A 35 -6.67 -7.69 11.04
C ILE A 35 -6.25 -7.22 12.43
N GLY A 36 -6.00 -5.92 12.62
CA GLY A 36 -5.67 -5.33 13.92
C GLY A 36 -6.76 -5.58 14.98
N ARG A 37 -8.05 -5.52 14.61
CA ARG A 37 -9.16 -5.88 15.51
C ARG A 37 -9.13 -7.35 15.91
N ILE A 38 -8.86 -8.25 14.96
CA ILE A 38 -8.75 -9.71 15.22
C ILE A 38 -7.57 -10.00 16.13
N LYS A 39 -6.38 -9.46 15.80
CA LYS A 39 -5.16 -9.62 16.60
C LYS A 39 -5.35 -9.13 18.03
N ARG A 40 -6.00 -7.98 18.20
CA ARG A 40 -6.31 -7.43 19.53
C ARG A 40 -7.20 -8.35 20.36
N ARG A 41 -8.28 -8.89 19.78
CA ARG A 41 -9.17 -9.85 20.48
C ARG A 41 -8.40 -11.09 20.96
N ARG A 42 -7.37 -11.49 20.22
CA ARG A 42 -6.51 -12.65 20.52
C ARG A 42 -5.22 -12.29 21.28
N LYS A 43 -5.03 -11.03 21.70
CA LYS A 43 -3.79 -10.51 22.31
C LYS A 43 -2.52 -10.79 21.50
N TRP A 44 -2.63 -10.88 20.17
CA TRP A 44 -1.51 -11.11 19.27
C TRP A 44 -0.74 -9.82 18.95
N PRO A 45 0.57 -9.93 18.67
CA PRO A 45 1.38 -8.78 18.29
C PRO A 45 0.90 -8.17 16.96
N VAL A 46 0.88 -6.84 16.91
CA VAL A 46 0.51 -6.09 15.70
C VAL A 46 1.54 -6.33 14.59
N PHE A 47 2.82 -6.30 14.94
CA PHE A 47 3.91 -6.55 14.00
C PHE A 47 4.09 -8.05 13.75
N ASP A 48 4.16 -8.43 12.47
CA ASP A 48 4.31 -9.80 12.01
C ASP A 48 5.35 -9.80 10.86
N ALA A 49 6.61 -9.99 11.24
CA ALA A 49 7.75 -9.93 10.31
C ALA A 49 7.68 -11.01 9.23
N PRO A 50 7.36 -12.29 9.52
CA PRO A 50 7.19 -13.31 8.50
C PRO A 50 6.13 -12.94 7.46
N ARG A 51 5.00 -12.37 7.91
CA ARG A 51 3.92 -11.96 7.00
C ARG A 51 4.36 -10.84 6.07
N GLU A 52 5.06 -9.83 6.57
CA GLU A 52 5.55 -8.72 5.73
C GLU A 52 6.61 -9.18 4.73
N ALA A 53 7.55 -10.03 5.16
CA ALA A 53 8.54 -10.61 4.27
C ALA A 53 7.88 -11.41 3.15
N PHE A 54 6.82 -12.16 3.44
CA PHE A 54 6.03 -12.84 2.41
C PHE A 54 5.40 -11.85 1.42
N VAL A 55 4.75 -10.78 1.90
CA VAL A 55 4.11 -9.78 1.01
C VAL A 55 5.14 -9.17 0.06
N LEU A 56 6.31 -8.80 0.58
CA LEU A 56 7.38 -8.22 -0.23
C LEU A 56 7.91 -9.21 -1.26
N ARG A 57 8.18 -10.46 -0.88
CA ARG A 57 8.60 -11.51 -1.83
C ARG A 57 7.56 -11.77 -2.90
N HIS A 58 6.28 -11.80 -2.53
CA HIS A 58 5.19 -12.05 -3.48
C HIS A 58 5.10 -10.93 -4.51
N ILE A 59 5.08 -9.67 -4.07
CA ILE A 59 4.93 -8.54 -5.00
C ILE A 59 6.17 -8.33 -5.87
N THR A 60 7.38 -8.58 -5.36
CA THR A 60 8.59 -8.48 -6.18
C THR A 60 8.67 -9.59 -7.23
N ARG A 61 8.20 -10.82 -6.92
CA ARG A 61 8.09 -11.91 -7.91
C ARG A 61 7.04 -11.63 -8.97
N ALA A 62 5.93 -10.98 -8.61
CA ALA A 62 4.87 -10.62 -9.54
C ALA A 62 5.21 -9.40 -10.42
N ASN A 63 6.28 -8.66 -10.10
CA ASN A 63 6.66 -7.44 -10.81
C ASN A 63 7.22 -7.75 -12.21
N ARG A 64 6.54 -7.25 -13.25
CA ARG A 64 6.99 -7.32 -14.66
C ARG A 64 7.55 -6.00 -15.18
N GLY A 65 7.88 -5.07 -14.29
CA GLY A 65 8.39 -3.74 -14.64
C GLY A 65 7.27 -2.71 -14.81
N PRO A 66 7.61 -1.47 -15.22
CA PRO A 66 8.95 -0.97 -15.56
C PRO A 66 9.85 -0.68 -14.34
N LEU A 67 9.31 -0.76 -13.12
CA LEU A 67 10.08 -0.55 -11.90
C LEU A 67 10.99 -1.74 -11.58
N SER A 68 12.16 -1.48 -11.01
CA SER A 68 13.00 -2.53 -10.45
C SER A 68 12.34 -3.20 -9.24
N ALA A 69 12.66 -4.46 -8.97
CA ALA A 69 12.14 -5.18 -7.79
C ALA A 69 12.43 -4.43 -6.48
N ARG A 70 13.59 -3.78 -6.38
CA ARG A 70 13.96 -2.95 -5.23
C ARG A 70 13.07 -1.71 -5.09
N ALA A 71 12.73 -1.05 -6.19
CA ALA A 71 11.81 0.09 -6.17
C ALA A 71 10.40 -0.33 -5.72
N VAL A 72 9.88 -1.43 -6.27
CA VAL A 72 8.59 -2.01 -5.85
C VAL A 72 8.61 -2.35 -4.36
N ALA A 73 9.67 -3.00 -3.87
CA ALA A 73 9.80 -3.33 -2.46
C ALA A 73 9.72 -2.09 -1.57
N ARG A 74 10.40 -0.98 -1.92
CA ARG A 74 10.34 0.27 -1.14
C ARG A 74 8.94 0.87 -1.06
N VAL A 75 8.22 0.89 -2.19
CA VAL A 75 6.84 1.39 -2.23
C VAL A 75 5.94 0.55 -1.33
N PHE A 76 6.00 -0.78 -1.47
CA PHE A 76 5.16 -1.68 -0.67
C PHE A 76 5.54 -1.68 0.81
N GLN A 77 6.82 -1.51 1.16
CA GLN A 77 7.24 -1.28 2.54
C GLN A 77 6.63 -0.01 3.12
N ALA A 78 6.55 1.09 2.36
CA ALA A 78 5.88 2.30 2.82
C ALA A 78 4.40 2.07 3.10
N VAL A 79 3.68 1.42 2.18
CA VAL A 79 2.27 1.05 2.37
C VAL A 79 2.08 0.17 3.62
N LEU A 80 2.94 -0.83 3.80
CA LEU A 80 2.91 -1.72 4.98
C LEU A 80 3.14 -0.95 6.28
N ARG A 81 4.11 -0.03 6.32
CA ARG A 81 4.38 0.82 7.49
C ARG A 81 3.16 1.64 7.88
N GLU A 82 2.52 2.29 6.92
CA GLU A 82 1.35 3.13 7.19
C GLU A 82 0.12 2.29 7.60
N CYS A 83 -0.08 1.12 7.00
CA CYS A 83 -1.11 0.18 7.43
C CYS A 83 -0.92 -0.22 8.91
N ARG A 84 0.31 -0.57 9.30
CA ARG A 84 0.65 -0.91 10.70
C ARG A 84 0.44 0.24 11.67
N ARG A 85 0.81 1.46 11.29
CA ARG A 85 0.56 2.65 12.13
C ARG A 85 -0.93 2.75 12.45
N ARG A 86 -1.80 2.61 11.45
CA ARG A 86 -3.26 2.65 11.65
C ARG A 86 -3.80 1.49 12.50
N GLU A 87 -3.24 0.28 12.37
CA GLU A 87 -3.57 -0.85 13.26
C GLU A 87 -3.32 -0.51 14.74
N ARG A 88 -2.17 0.12 15.04
CA ARG A 88 -1.77 0.56 16.40
C ARG A 88 -2.67 1.67 16.94
N THR A 89 -3.02 2.66 16.11
CA THR A 89 -3.81 3.84 16.52
C THR A 89 -5.30 3.55 16.70
N SER A 90 -5.81 2.36 16.34
CA SER A 90 -7.16 1.96 16.76
C SER A 90 -7.30 1.79 18.29
N LYS A 91 -6.23 2.00 19.06
CA LYS A 91 -6.30 2.37 20.48
C LYS A 91 -7.08 3.69 20.63
N LYS A 92 -8.28 3.61 21.22
CA LYS A 92 -9.06 4.74 21.76
C LYS A 92 -9.57 5.75 20.71
N ARG A 93 -10.83 5.61 20.33
CA ARG A 93 -11.76 6.75 20.40
C ARG A 93 -12.62 6.47 21.63
N ARG A 94 -12.22 7.05 22.77
CA ARG A 94 -13.18 7.42 23.81
C ARG A 94 -13.75 8.77 23.38
#